data_AF-A0A853AUY7-F1
#
_entry.id   AF-A0A853AUY7-F1
#
_cell.length_a   1.000
_cell.length_b   1.000
_cell.length_c   1.000
_cell.angle_alpha   90.00
_cell.angle_beta   90.00
_cell.angle_gamma   90.00
#
_symmetry.space_group_name_H-M   'P 1'
#
loop_
_entity.id
_entity.type
_entity.pdbx_description
1 polymer ?
#
loop_
_entity_poly.entity_id
_entity_poly.type
_entity_poly.pdbx_seq_one_letter_code
_entity_poly.pdbx_strand_id
1 'polypeptide(L)'
;MQQLQHAARALGWHGHLIPDVEVLGAKFTAVVRIRQDVHRWRSHHGWGPELNPSWFRSWAEPSEHDHVPVPAVDLLGALVPVAHPRFALRACGTLLTLAPCAVVLPSQQPYRPLRMLELDYYGVGAVNVAENGLAELVIAPEDRTAEFGSSLFGRWLLEVLYSRLLEHPQLTENA
;
A
#
# COMPACT_ATOMS: atom_id res chain seq x y z
N MET A 1 -3.38 12.19 9.15
CA MET A 1 -2.59 11.01 9.57
C MET A 1 -3.26 10.14 10.62
N GLN A 2 -3.72 10.68 11.75
CA GLN A 2 -4.34 9.87 12.82
C GLN A 2 -5.53 9.01 12.33
N GLN A 3 -6.44 9.58 11.53
CA GLN A 3 -7.55 8.83 10.93
C GLN A 3 -7.10 7.62 10.09
N LEU A 4 -5.99 7.76 9.36
CA LEU A 4 -5.43 6.68 8.53
C LEU A 4 -4.78 5.59 9.38
N GLN A 5 -4.19 5.96 10.51
CA GLN A 5 -3.68 4.97 11.48
C GLN A 5 -4.80 4.15 12.09
N HIS A 6 -5.92 4.79 12.46
CA HIS A 6 -7.09 4.07 12.95
C HIS A 6 -7.68 3.17 11.86
N ALA A 7 -7.75 3.63 10.61
CA ALA A 7 -8.21 2.81 9.50
C ALA A 7 -7.31 1.59 9.26
N ALA A 8 -5.98 1.77 9.21
CA ALA A 8 -5.03 0.67 9.10
C ALA A 8 -5.21 -0.37 10.22
N ARG A 9 -5.41 0.09 11.47
CA ARG A 9 -5.66 -0.80 12.61
C ARG A 9 -6.98 -1.55 12.48
N ALA A 10 -8.06 -0.90 12.05
CA ALA A 10 -9.35 -1.55 11.83
C ALA A 10 -9.27 -2.65 10.74
N LEU A 11 -8.34 -2.52 9.80
CA LEU A 11 -8.04 -3.49 8.74
C LEU A 11 -7.05 -4.59 9.18
N GLY A 12 -6.48 -4.51 10.40
CA GLY A 12 -5.41 -5.41 10.83
C GLY A 12 -4.07 -5.18 10.11
N TRP A 13 -3.91 -4.05 9.42
CA TRP A 13 -2.69 -3.72 8.69
C TRP A 13 -1.65 -3.12 9.65
N HIS A 14 -0.78 -3.98 10.17
CA HIS A 14 0.31 -3.61 11.08
C HIS A 14 1.58 -3.27 10.30
N GLY A 15 1.76 -1.97 10.03
CA GLY A 15 2.92 -1.41 9.36
C GLY A 15 3.03 0.12 9.53
N HIS A 16 4.02 0.70 8.86
CA HIS A 16 4.25 2.14 8.81
C HIS A 16 3.42 2.78 7.71
N LEU A 17 2.87 3.96 7.98
CA LEU A 17 2.15 4.73 6.99
C LEU A 17 3.11 5.66 6.24
N ILE A 18 3.11 5.55 4.92
CA ILE A 18 3.78 6.50 4.03
C ILE A 18 2.69 7.33 3.35
N PRO A 19 2.49 8.60 3.73
CA PRO A 19 1.49 9.45 3.12
C PRO A 19 1.91 9.95 1.73
N ASP A 20 0.95 10.54 1.03
CA ASP A 20 1.16 11.27 -0.24
C ASP A 20 1.96 10.46 -1.27
N VAL A 21 1.67 9.16 -1.38
CA VAL A 21 2.19 8.31 -2.46
C VAL A 21 1.30 8.55 -3.67
N GLU A 22 1.93 8.84 -4.81
CA GLU A 22 1.24 9.08 -6.07
C GLU A 22 1.82 8.19 -7.16
N VAL A 23 0.98 7.35 -7.74
CA VAL A 23 1.34 6.43 -8.81
C VAL A 23 0.18 6.24 -9.77
N LEU A 24 0.46 6.17 -11.08
CA LEU A 24 -0.57 5.89 -12.10
C LEU A 24 -1.81 6.82 -11.99
N GLY A 25 -1.60 8.07 -11.55
CA GLY A 25 -2.66 9.05 -11.33
C GLY A 25 -3.53 8.82 -10.09
N ALA A 26 -3.18 7.87 -9.22
CA ALA A 26 -3.84 7.60 -7.95
C ALA A 26 -2.97 8.11 -6.79
N LYS A 27 -3.60 8.87 -5.88
CA LYS A 27 -2.99 9.37 -4.65
C LYS A 27 -3.50 8.59 -3.45
N PHE A 28 -2.61 8.05 -2.64
CA PHE A 28 -2.95 7.19 -1.51
C PHE A 28 -1.92 7.27 -0.39
N THR A 29 -2.26 6.66 0.74
CA THR A 29 -1.31 6.39 1.83
C THR A 29 -1.00 4.90 1.82
N ALA A 30 0.28 4.56 1.65
CA ALA A 30 0.72 3.17 1.68
C ALA A 30 0.88 2.71 3.13
N VAL A 31 0.47 1.47 3.43
CA VAL A 31 0.82 0.78 4.67
C VAL A 31 1.91 -0.23 4.34
N VAL A 32 3.09 -0.03 4.90
CA VAL A 32 4.28 -0.83 4.55
C VAL A 32 4.89 -1.50 5.76
N ARG A 33 5.48 -2.67 5.56
CA ARG A 33 6.27 -3.36 6.58
C ARG A 33 7.69 -3.52 6.09
N ILE A 34 8.67 -3.22 6.94
CA ILE A 34 10.07 -3.50 6.62
C ILE A 34 10.38 -4.98 6.85
N ARG A 35 11.09 -5.58 5.90
CA ARG A 35 11.65 -6.93 6.01
C ARG A 35 13.03 -6.81 6.65
N GLN A 36 13.08 -6.95 7.99
CA GLN A 36 14.27 -6.62 8.78
C GLN A 36 15.51 -7.45 8.43
N ASP A 37 15.33 -8.70 8.01
CA ASP A 37 16.39 -9.55 7.49
C ASP A 37 16.99 -8.99 6.19
N VAL A 38 16.14 -8.62 5.24
CA VAL A 38 16.55 -8.05 3.94
C VAL A 38 17.15 -6.67 4.13
N HIS A 39 16.52 -5.80 4.92
CA HIS A 39 17.03 -4.46 5.21
C HIS A 39 18.45 -4.54 5.79
N ARG A 40 18.68 -5.36 6.82
CA ARG A 40 20.01 -5.53 7.41
C ARG A 40 21.03 -6.06 6.41
N TRP A 41 20.66 -7.08 5.63
CA TRP A 41 21.55 -7.63 4.60
C TRP A 41 21.92 -6.56 3.58
N ARG A 42 20.93 -5.82 3.06
CA ARG A 42 21.13 -4.75 2.08
C ARG A 42 22.02 -3.63 2.63
N SER A 43 21.74 -3.15 3.84
CA SER A 43 22.53 -2.12 4.51
C SER A 43 23.98 -2.56 4.71
N HIS A 44 24.21 -3.82 5.11
CA HIS A 44 25.56 -4.36 5.29
C HIS A 44 26.36 -4.48 3.98
N HIS A 45 25.68 -4.78 2.88
CA HIS A 45 26.29 -5.00 1.57
C HIS A 45 26.22 -3.77 0.63
N GLY A 46 25.81 -2.60 1.13
CA GLY A 46 25.77 -1.35 0.36
C GLY A 46 24.61 -1.25 -0.65
N TRP A 47 23.56 -2.07 -0.49
CA TRP A 47 22.39 -2.07 -1.38
C TRP A 47 21.29 -1.11 -0.91
N GLY A 48 21.47 0.18 -1.21
CA GLY A 48 20.42 1.20 -1.01
C GLY A 48 19.16 0.98 -1.87
N PRO A 49 18.11 1.78 -1.68
CA PRO A 49 16.95 1.78 -2.58
C PRO A 49 17.35 2.10 -4.02
N GLU A 50 16.82 1.35 -4.99
CA GLU A 50 17.05 1.61 -6.42
C GLU A 50 15.82 2.29 -7.05
N LEU A 51 15.93 3.59 -7.30
CA LEU A 51 14.81 4.41 -7.79
C LEU A 51 14.77 4.53 -9.31
N ASN A 52 15.86 4.20 -10.01
CA ASN A 52 15.97 4.37 -11.45
C ASN A 52 15.19 3.28 -12.20
N PRO A 53 14.15 3.64 -12.97
CA PRO A 53 13.37 2.65 -13.68
C PRO A 53 14.08 1.89 -14.79
N SER A 54 15.19 2.40 -15.29
CA SER A 54 15.97 1.69 -16.30
C SER A 54 16.61 0.41 -15.75
N TRP A 55 16.86 0.34 -14.45
CA TRP A 55 17.47 -0.83 -13.79
C TRP A 55 16.54 -2.05 -13.78
N PHE A 56 15.24 -1.85 -14.02
CA PHE A 56 14.24 -2.93 -13.93
C PHE A 56 14.32 -3.95 -15.06
N ARG A 57 14.99 -3.63 -16.17
CA ARG A 57 15.29 -4.64 -17.19
C ARG A 57 16.18 -5.75 -16.62
N SER A 58 17.14 -5.39 -15.76
CA SER A 58 17.98 -6.37 -15.06
C SER A 58 17.19 -7.21 -14.05
N TRP A 59 16.02 -6.77 -13.59
CA TRP A 59 15.17 -7.57 -12.71
C TRP A 59 14.29 -8.58 -13.45
N ALA A 60 14.02 -8.32 -14.73
CA ALA A 60 13.26 -9.21 -15.59
C ALA A 60 14.13 -10.30 -16.24
N GLU A 61 15.46 -10.09 -16.28
CA GLU A 61 16.40 -11.01 -16.92
C GLU A 61 16.79 -12.16 -15.96
N PRO A 62 16.48 -13.43 -16.28
CA PRO A 62 16.77 -14.57 -15.41
C PRO A 62 18.25 -14.68 -15.00
N SER A 63 19.17 -14.28 -15.88
CA SER A 63 20.62 -14.33 -15.60
C SER A 63 21.10 -13.34 -14.55
N GLU A 64 20.30 -12.32 -14.24
CA GLU A 64 20.65 -11.23 -13.32
C GLU A 64 19.97 -11.40 -11.94
N HIS A 65 19.11 -12.41 -11.76
CA HIS A 65 18.34 -12.60 -10.52
C HIS A 65 19.22 -12.82 -9.29
N ASP A 66 20.38 -13.45 -9.45
CA ASP A 66 21.35 -13.67 -8.37
C ASP A 66 22.12 -12.39 -7.98
N HIS A 67 21.99 -11.31 -8.77
CA HIS A 67 22.70 -10.05 -8.58
C HIS A 67 21.80 -8.91 -8.09
N VAL A 68 20.51 -9.17 -7.94
CA VAL A 68 19.50 -8.17 -7.59
C VAL A 68 19.00 -8.43 -6.17
N PRO A 69 19.08 -7.45 -5.25
CA PRO A 69 18.53 -7.63 -3.91
C PRO A 69 17.01 -7.80 -3.99
N VAL A 70 16.45 -8.66 -3.14
CA VAL A 70 15.00 -8.76 -2.95
C VAL A 70 14.43 -7.45 -2.33
N PRO A 71 13.12 -7.18 -2.44
CA PRO A 71 12.50 -6.01 -1.82
C PRO A 71 12.71 -5.99 -0.32
N ALA A 72 13.10 -4.84 0.23
CA ALA A 72 13.27 -4.65 1.67
C ALA A 72 11.97 -4.30 2.41
N VAL A 73 10.86 -4.12 1.68
CA VAL A 73 9.56 -3.78 2.25
C VAL A 73 8.46 -4.60 1.59
N ASP A 74 7.41 -4.87 2.35
CA ASP A 74 6.13 -5.39 1.87
C ASP A 74 5.11 -4.24 1.86
N LEU A 75 4.31 -4.14 0.80
CA LEU A 75 3.16 -3.25 0.73
C LEU A 75 1.93 -4.00 1.23
N LEU A 76 1.51 -3.75 2.46
CA LEU A 76 0.38 -4.42 3.12
C LEU A 76 -0.97 -3.95 2.58
N GLY A 77 -1.05 -2.70 2.12
CA GLY A 77 -2.25 -2.15 1.55
C GLY A 77 -2.16 -0.67 1.20
N ALA A 78 -3.15 -0.21 0.45
CA ALA A 78 -3.31 1.18 0.06
C ALA A 78 -4.58 1.78 0.69
N LEU A 79 -4.42 2.85 1.46
CA LEU A 79 -5.52 3.62 2.04
C LEU A 79 -5.80 4.84 1.17
N VAL A 80 -7.04 4.94 0.67
CA VAL A 80 -7.45 6.02 -0.22
C VAL A 80 -8.59 6.83 0.43
N PRO A 81 -8.32 8.04 0.96
CA PRO A 81 -9.36 8.89 1.50
C PRO A 81 -10.30 9.34 0.39
N VAL A 82 -11.60 9.11 0.55
CA VAL A 82 -12.62 9.62 -0.38
C VAL A 82 -13.80 10.20 0.40
N ALA A 83 -14.37 11.29 -0.12
CA ALA A 83 -15.50 11.93 0.54
C ALA A 83 -16.80 11.10 0.43
N HIS A 84 -16.93 10.30 -0.63
CA HIS A 84 -18.15 9.53 -0.92
C HIS A 84 -17.81 8.17 -1.55
N PRO A 85 -18.57 7.10 -1.24
CA PRO A 85 -18.35 5.77 -1.80
C PRO A 85 -18.34 5.71 -3.33
N ARG A 86 -19.08 6.59 -4.00
CA ARG A 86 -19.13 6.66 -5.48
C ARG A 86 -17.77 6.93 -6.14
N PHE A 87 -16.80 7.46 -5.40
CA PHE A 87 -15.46 7.74 -5.91
C PHE A 87 -14.48 6.58 -5.68
N ALA A 88 -14.86 5.58 -4.89
CA ALA A 88 -13.96 4.54 -4.42
C ALA A 88 -13.38 3.69 -5.57
N LEU A 89 -14.21 3.14 -6.45
CA LEU A 89 -13.73 2.32 -7.57
C LEU A 89 -12.79 3.09 -8.50
N ARG A 90 -13.10 4.36 -8.78
CA ARG A 90 -12.22 5.22 -9.59
C ARG A 90 -10.89 5.46 -8.90
N ALA A 91 -10.89 5.63 -7.57
CA ALA A 91 -9.70 5.97 -6.80
C ALA A 91 -8.80 4.74 -6.54
N CYS A 92 -9.38 3.54 -6.44
CA CYS A 92 -8.65 2.30 -6.16
C CYS A 92 -8.35 1.45 -7.40
N GLY A 93 -9.00 1.70 -8.55
CA GLY A 93 -8.98 0.77 -9.69
C GLY A 93 -7.59 0.36 -10.18
N THR A 94 -6.64 1.31 -10.29
CA THR A 94 -5.26 1.00 -10.70
C THR A 94 -4.45 0.33 -9.58
N LEU A 95 -4.78 0.64 -8.32
CA LEU A 95 -4.06 0.16 -7.14
C LEU A 95 -4.37 -1.31 -6.80
N LEU A 96 -5.53 -1.83 -7.21
CA LEU A 96 -5.92 -3.23 -7.01
C LEU A 96 -4.93 -4.24 -7.62
N THR A 97 -4.15 -3.80 -8.61
CA THR A 97 -3.10 -4.61 -9.24
C THR A 97 -1.79 -4.65 -8.44
N LEU A 98 -1.68 -3.82 -7.39
CA LEU A 98 -0.44 -3.59 -6.63
C LEU A 98 -0.54 -4.02 -5.17
N ALA A 99 -1.72 -3.88 -4.55
CA ALA A 99 -1.96 -4.25 -3.16
C ALA A 99 -3.46 -4.32 -2.84
N PRO A 100 -3.84 -4.95 -1.71
CA PRO A 100 -5.14 -4.75 -1.09
C PRO A 100 -5.46 -3.26 -0.94
N CYS A 101 -6.64 -2.83 -1.37
CA CYS A 101 -7.02 -1.41 -1.37
C CYS A 101 -8.25 -1.19 -0.51
N ALA A 102 -8.20 -0.18 0.37
CA ALA A 102 -9.34 0.22 1.17
C ALA A 102 -9.57 1.73 1.07
N VAL A 103 -10.83 2.13 0.91
CA VAL A 103 -11.21 3.53 1.02
C VAL A 103 -11.49 3.92 2.45
N VAL A 104 -11.09 5.14 2.80
CA VAL A 104 -11.35 5.75 4.11
C VAL A 104 -12.46 6.79 3.93
N LEU A 105 -13.60 6.50 4.55
CA LEU A 105 -14.84 7.27 4.42
C LEU A 105 -15.14 8.03 5.73
N PRO A 106 -15.73 9.23 5.66
CA PRO A 106 -16.28 9.87 6.85
C PRO A 106 -17.47 9.07 7.41
N SER A 107 -17.50 8.85 8.74
CA SER A 107 -18.54 8.06 9.44
C SER A 107 -19.99 8.50 9.25
N GLN A 108 -20.25 9.74 8.84
CA GLN A 108 -21.61 10.29 8.70
C GLN A 108 -22.26 10.01 7.33
N GLN A 109 -21.65 9.15 6.50
CA GLN A 109 -22.20 8.83 5.19
C GLN A 109 -23.35 7.83 5.32
N PRO A 110 -24.54 8.10 4.73
CA PRO A 110 -25.63 7.13 4.72
C PRO A 110 -25.19 5.86 4.01
N TYR A 111 -25.44 4.70 4.63
CA TYR A 111 -25.13 3.41 4.05
C TYR A 111 -25.90 3.23 2.74
N ARG A 112 -25.18 2.93 1.64
CA ARG A 112 -25.76 2.73 0.30
C ARG A 112 -25.50 1.30 -0.16
N PRO A 113 -26.45 0.36 0.02
CA PRO A 113 -26.24 -1.07 -0.21
C PRO A 113 -25.65 -1.39 -1.59
N LEU A 114 -26.19 -0.80 -2.66
CA LEU A 114 -25.70 -1.05 -4.02
C LEU A 114 -24.24 -0.61 -4.23
N ARG A 115 -23.82 0.48 -3.61
CA ARG A 115 -22.43 0.95 -3.72
C ARG A 115 -21.50 0.06 -2.90
N MET A 116 -21.93 -0.38 -1.72
CA MET A 116 -21.16 -1.30 -0.89
C MET A 116 -21.00 -2.65 -1.60
N LEU A 117 -22.05 -3.15 -2.23
CA LEU A 117 -22.02 -4.36 -3.05
C LEU A 117 -21.03 -4.22 -4.22
N GLU A 118 -21.00 -3.07 -4.90
CA GLU A 118 -19.99 -2.83 -5.95
C GLU A 118 -18.56 -2.89 -5.39
N LEU A 119 -18.30 -2.29 -4.23
CA LEU A 119 -16.96 -2.34 -3.62
C LEU A 119 -16.54 -3.75 -3.25
N ASP A 120 -17.44 -4.49 -2.59
CA ASP A 120 -17.23 -5.88 -2.21
C ASP A 120 -16.97 -6.76 -3.44
N TYR A 121 -17.77 -6.61 -4.51
CA TYR A 121 -17.60 -7.34 -5.77
C TYR A 121 -16.23 -7.11 -6.43
N TYR A 122 -15.69 -5.90 -6.37
CA TYR A 122 -14.37 -5.60 -6.94
C TYR A 122 -13.20 -5.85 -5.97
N GLY A 123 -13.47 -6.22 -4.72
CA GLY A 123 -12.45 -6.45 -3.69
C GLY A 123 -11.93 -5.17 -3.02
N VAL A 124 -12.65 -4.05 -3.15
CA VAL A 124 -12.27 -2.77 -2.52
C VAL A 124 -12.83 -2.71 -1.10
N GLY A 125 -11.93 -2.67 -0.12
CA GLY A 125 -12.31 -2.51 1.28
C GLY A 125 -12.85 -1.11 1.59
N ALA A 126 -13.58 -0.99 2.69
CA ALA A 126 -14.12 0.28 3.15
C ALA A 126 -14.04 0.38 4.67
N VAL A 127 -13.53 1.50 5.16
CA VAL A 127 -13.47 1.84 6.58
C VAL A 127 -14.12 3.18 6.81
N ASN A 128 -15.06 3.23 7.74
CA ASN A 128 -15.62 4.48 8.23
C ASN A 128 -14.76 5.01 9.37
N VAL A 129 -14.36 6.28 9.29
CA VAL A 129 -13.62 6.94 10.37
C VAL A 129 -14.42 8.12 10.90
N ALA A 130 -14.69 8.10 12.19
CA ALA A 130 -15.35 9.18 12.91
C ALA A 130 -14.36 10.29 13.29
N GLU A 131 -14.89 11.48 13.56
CA GLU A 131 -14.09 12.63 13.97
C GLU A 131 -13.34 12.37 15.29
N ASN A 132 -13.91 11.55 16.17
CA ASN A 132 -13.28 11.11 17.41
C ASN A 132 -12.20 10.02 17.22
N GLY A 133 -11.90 9.62 15.98
CA GLY A 133 -10.89 8.62 15.65
C GLY A 133 -11.35 7.17 15.73
N LEU A 134 -12.62 6.89 16.05
CA LEU A 134 -13.16 5.53 15.94
C LEU A 134 -13.21 5.13 14.47
N ALA A 135 -12.55 4.02 14.13
CA ALA A 135 -12.56 3.43 12.80
C ALA A 135 -13.32 2.10 12.82
N GLU A 136 -14.29 1.96 11.92
CA GLU A 136 -15.12 0.77 11.78
C GLU A 136 -14.90 0.15 10.40
N LEU A 137 -14.53 -1.13 10.37
CA LEU A 137 -14.42 -1.90 9.15
C LEU A 137 -15.83 -2.17 8.61
N VAL A 138 -16.10 -1.72 7.39
CA VAL A 138 -17.39 -1.94 6.71
C VAL A 138 -17.28 -3.10 5.73
N ILE A 139 -16.22 -3.11 4.92
CA ILE A 139 -15.92 -4.14 3.92
C ILE A 139 -14.44 -4.49 4.03
N ALA A 140 -14.13 -5.78 4.17
CA ALA A 140 -12.76 -6.25 4.14
C ALA A 140 -12.20 -6.17 2.71
N PRO A 141 -10.99 -5.61 2.50
CA PRO A 141 -10.35 -5.62 1.19
C PRO A 141 -9.88 -7.03 0.82
N GLU A 142 -9.91 -7.36 -0.47
CA GLU A 142 -9.37 -8.59 -1.00
C GLU A 142 -7.93 -8.36 -1.54
N ASP A 143 -7.06 -9.35 -1.36
CA ASP A 143 -5.75 -9.34 -2.03
C ASP A 143 -5.87 -10.01 -3.40
N ARG A 144 -5.99 -9.17 -4.43
CA ARG A 144 -6.11 -9.61 -5.83
C ARG A 144 -4.80 -9.53 -6.60
N THR A 145 -3.69 -9.19 -5.94
CA THR A 145 -2.39 -8.99 -6.60
C THR A 145 -1.92 -10.23 -7.35
N ALA A 146 -2.21 -11.42 -6.82
CA ALA A 146 -1.88 -12.69 -7.45
C ALA A 146 -2.56 -12.90 -8.82
N GLU A 147 -3.73 -12.29 -9.06
CA GLU A 147 -4.43 -12.38 -10.35
C GLU A 147 -3.71 -11.61 -11.47
N PHE A 148 -2.90 -10.61 -11.11
CA PHE A 148 -2.19 -9.74 -12.05
C PHE A 148 -0.70 -10.11 -12.22
N GLY A 149 -0.18 -10.97 -11.34
CA GLY A 149 1.21 -11.42 -11.35
C GLY A 149 2.21 -10.35 -10.91
N SER A 150 3.50 -10.70 -10.97
CA SER A 150 4.59 -9.77 -10.62
C SER A 150 4.75 -8.69 -11.69
N SER A 151 4.70 -7.42 -11.30
CA SER A 151 4.98 -6.29 -12.19
C SER A 151 6.29 -5.59 -11.83
N LEU A 152 7.07 -5.20 -12.84
CA LEU A 152 8.27 -4.36 -12.65
C LEU A 152 7.91 -3.03 -11.97
N PHE A 153 6.71 -2.52 -12.26
CA PHE A 153 6.17 -1.34 -11.61
C PHE A 153 5.91 -1.55 -10.11
N GLY A 154 5.32 -2.69 -9.71
CA GLY A 154 5.14 -3.04 -8.31
C GLY A 154 6.49 -3.16 -7.60
N ARG A 155 7.46 -3.83 -8.22
CA ARG A 155 8.82 -3.95 -7.67
C ARG A 155 9.48 -2.57 -7.47
N TRP A 156 9.33 -1.66 -8.44
CA TRP A 156 9.78 -0.27 -8.33
C TRP A 156 9.12 0.48 -7.18
N LEU A 157 7.80 0.36 -7.07
CA LEU A 157 7.04 1.01 -6.01
C LEU A 157 7.56 0.58 -4.64
N LEU A 158 7.93 -0.69 -4.45
CA LEU A 158 8.56 -1.15 -3.22
C LEU A 158 9.91 -0.45 -2.95
N GLU A 159 10.75 -0.17 -3.95
CA GLU A 159 11.99 0.60 -3.76
C GLU A 159 11.70 2.08 -3.44
N VAL A 160 10.70 2.69 -4.07
CA VAL A 160 10.25 4.06 -3.72
C VAL A 160 9.78 4.14 -2.28
N LEU A 161 8.96 3.17 -1.85
CA LEU A 161 8.46 3.09 -0.49
C LEU A 161 9.58 2.81 0.51
N TYR A 162 10.55 1.98 0.15
CA TYR A 162 11.74 1.73 0.96
C TYR A 162 12.56 3.01 1.15
N SER A 163 12.81 3.77 0.07
CA SER A 163 13.51 5.07 0.16
C SER A 163 12.81 6.04 1.11
N ARG A 164 11.49 6.22 0.95
CA ARG A 164 10.71 7.09 1.83
C ARG A 164 10.72 6.64 3.29
N LEU A 165 10.77 5.32 3.54
CA LEU A 165 10.85 4.79 4.89
C LEU A 165 12.23 5.06 5.53
N LEU A 166 13.31 4.98 4.76
CA LEU A 166 14.67 5.31 5.23
C LEU A 166 14.86 6.81 5.52
N GLU A 167 14.14 7.69 4.82
CA GLU A 167 14.10 9.15 5.11
C GLU A 167 13.47 9.46 6.49
N HIS A 168 12.82 8.47 7.12
CA HIS A 168 12.20 8.58 8.43
C HIS A 168 12.72 7.50 9.39
N PRO A 169 13.95 7.65 9.95
CA PRO A 169 14.62 6.60 10.75
C PRO A 169 13.84 6.11 11.97
N GLN A 170 12.94 6.95 12.50
CA GLN A 170 12.06 6.60 13.62
C GLN A 170 11.09 5.45 13.27
N LEU A 171 10.86 5.21 11.97
CA LEU A 171 10.03 4.13 11.44
C LEU A 171 10.82 2.85 11.17
N THR A 172 12.15 2.91 10.99
CA THR A 172 12.97 1.70 10.73
C THR A 172 13.31 0.91 11.99
N GLU A 173 13.40 1.56 13.15
CA GLU A 173 13.92 0.97 14.40
C GLU A 173 12.86 0.29 15.28
N ASN A 174 11.56 0.50 15.01
CA ASN A 174 10.45 0.10 15.89
C ASN A 174 9.61 -1.09 15.38
N ALA A 175 10.18 -1.98 14.56
CA ALA A 175 9.49 -3.17 14.03
C ALA A 175 10.15 -4.48 14.51
#